data_AF-A0A9N9Q4N5-F1
#
_entry.id   AF-A0A9N9Q4N5-F1
#
_cell.length_a   1.000
_cell.length_b   1.000
_cell.length_c   1.000
_cell.angle_alpha   90.00
_cell.angle_beta   90.00
_cell.angle_gamma   90.00
#
_symmetry.space_group_name_H-M   'P 1'
#
loop_
_entity.id
_entity.type
_entity.pdbx_description
1 polymer ?
#
loop_
_entity_poly.entity_id
_entity_poly.type
_entity_poly.pdbx_seq_one_letter_code
_entity_poly.pdbx_strand_id
1 'polypeptide(L)'
;ANSLPWVSQTPSNPTEALSQSTLVRNRIACHQGSSPTPLFQTVAALAKGTERMAHEMTLLSAEVRTLRAANEALSKRRRAKKTRVRQGGALIVEDVQDMLAQEDVDEQVRRDMREAGLVIRRGNLLGGAAGVGYKEGQPSRRRCRTCGKAGHNARTCQEVIDISSSSDIESDN
;
A
#
# COMPACT_ATOMS: atom_id res chain seq x y z
N ALA A 1 -33.46 24.56 -26.85
CA ALA A 1 -32.59 25.46 -26.08
C ALA A 1 -32.01 26.49 -27.04
N ASN A 2 -32.24 27.78 -26.79
CA ASN A 2 -31.74 28.86 -27.64
C ASN A 2 -30.25 29.08 -27.31
N SER A 3 -29.38 28.26 -27.91
CA SER A 3 -27.93 28.39 -27.74
C SER A 3 -27.46 29.58 -28.57
N LEU A 4 -27.21 30.71 -27.92
CA LEU A 4 -26.55 31.85 -28.55
C LEU A 4 -25.20 31.39 -29.13
N PRO A 5 -24.83 31.81 -30.35
CA PRO A 5 -23.57 31.43 -30.96
C PRO A 5 -22.39 31.91 -30.09
N TRP A 6 -21.47 30.98 -29.79
CA TRP A 6 -20.29 31.25 -28.95
C TRP A 6 -19.42 32.38 -29.54
N VAL A 7 -18.99 33.31 -28.67
CA VAL A 7 -18.14 34.46 -29.03
C VAL A 7 -16.72 34.24 -28.49
N SER A 8 -15.71 34.72 -29.21
CA SER A 8 -14.31 34.61 -28.78
C SER A 8 -14.05 35.43 -27.52
N GLN A 9 -13.72 34.74 -26.43
CA GLN A 9 -13.32 35.32 -25.14
C GLN A 9 -12.17 34.50 -24.56
N THR A 10 -11.65 34.85 -23.39
CA THR A 10 -10.66 34.02 -22.69
C THR A 10 -11.39 32.86 -22.01
N PRO A 11 -11.09 31.59 -22.35
CA PRO A 11 -11.79 30.46 -21.77
C PRO A 11 -11.36 30.27 -20.31
N SER A 12 -12.33 29.99 -19.44
CA SER A 12 -12.13 29.82 -18.00
C SER A 12 -12.22 28.36 -17.55
N ASN A 13 -12.77 27.49 -18.40
CA ASN A 13 -12.93 26.08 -18.12
C ASN A 13 -12.71 25.23 -19.40
N PRO A 14 -12.52 23.91 -19.26
CA PRO A 14 -12.24 23.03 -20.39
C PRO A 14 -13.33 23.02 -21.46
N THR A 15 -14.61 23.13 -21.08
CA THR A 15 -15.73 23.12 -22.01
C THR A 15 -15.70 24.36 -22.92
N GLU A 16 -15.47 25.54 -22.33
CA GLU A 16 -15.30 26.79 -23.08
C GLU A 16 -14.09 26.74 -24.02
N ALA A 17 -12.98 26.16 -23.56
CA ALA A 17 -11.78 25.98 -24.38
C ALA A 17 -12.06 25.10 -25.61
N LEU A 18 -12.86 24.04 -25.46
CA LEU A 18 -13.30 23.19 -26.57
C LEU A 18 -14.24 23.93 -27.54
N SER A 19 -15.21 24.70 -27.01
CA SER A 19 -16.12 25.52 -27.82
C SER A 19 -15.36 26.56 -28.63
N GLN A 20 -14.39 27.24 -28.02
CA GLN A 20 -13.54 28.21 -28.69
C GLN A 20 -12.62 27.58 -29.72
N SER A 21 -12.00 26.45 -29.41
CA SER A 21 -11.16 25.70 -30.36
C SER A 21 -11.95 25.27 -31.59
N THR A 22 -13.21 24.84 -31.39
CA THR A 22 -14.14 24.50 -32.47
C THR A 22 -14.50 25.73 -33.30
N LEU A 23 -14.78 26.87 -32.66
CA LEU A 23 -15.04 28.14 -33.34
C LEU A 23 -13.85 28.57 -34.22
N VAL A 24 -12.63 28.48 -33.69
CA VAL A 24 -11.40 28.81 -34.45
C VAL A 24 -11.23 27.87 -35.64
N ARG A 25 -11.38 26.56 -35.44
CA ARG A 25 -11.28 25.56 -36.51
C ARG A 25 -12.27 25.84 -37.65
N ASN A 26 -13.52 26.13 -37.31
CA ASN A 26 -14.57 26.42 -38.30
C ASN A 26 -14.26 27.72 -39.07
N ARG A 27 -13.76 28.76 -38.39
CA ARG A 27 -13.36 30.02 -39.06
C ARG A 27 -12.17 29.82 -40.01
N ILE A 28 -11.21 28.98 -39.66
CA ILE A 28 -10.09 28.64 -40.56
C ILE A 28 -10.59 27.88 -41.79
N ALA A 29 -11.46 26.88 -41.60
CA ALA A 29 -12.00 26.07 -42.69
C ALA A 29 -12.82 26.89 -43.70
N CYS A 30 -13.50 27.94 -43.26
CA CYS A 30 -14.34 28.80 -44.10
C CYS A 30 -13.66 30.11 -44.55
N HIS A 31 -12.38 30.31 -44.26
CA HIS A 31 -11.68 31.55 -44.61
C HIS A 31 -11.41 31.63 -46.12
N GLN A 32 -11.98 32.64 -46.78
CA GLN A 32 -11.71 33.02 -48.16
C GLN A 32 -11.57 34.55 -48.20
N GLY A 33 -10.38 35.07 -48.46
CA GLY A 33 -10.15 36.48 -48.83
C GLY A 33 -10.46 37.58 -47.78
N SER A 34 -10.75 37.24 -46.51
CA SER A 34 -11.00 38.23 -45.44
C SER A 34 -9.76 38.50 -44.57
N SER A 35 -9.72 39.62 -43.84
CA SER A 35 -8.60 39.95 -42.95
C SER A 35 -8.41 38.88 -41.86
N PRO A 36 -7.18 38.39 -41.62
CA PRO A 36 -6.90 37.37 -40.60
C PRO A 36 -6.94 37.91 -39.15
N THR A 37 -7.10 39.22 -38.93
CA THR A 37 -7.09 39.84 -37.60
C THR A 37 -8.05 39.20 -36.58
N PRO A 38 -9.31 38.85 -36.93
CA PRO A 38 -10.21 38.17 -36.00
C PRO A 38 -9.72 36.78 -35.59
N LEU A 39 -9.04 36.06 -36.48
CA LEU A 39 -8.44 34.75 -36.17
C LEU A 39 -7.29 34.91 -35.16
N PHE A 40 -6.39 35.88 -35.39
CA PHE A 40 -5.29 36.13 -34.45
C PHE A 40 -5.78 36.49 -33.05
N GLN A 41 -6.83 37.32 -32.94
CA GLN A 41 -7.43 37.63 -31.63
C GLN A 41 -7.99 36.39 -30.94
N THR A 42 -8.66 35.49 -31.68
CA THR A 42 -9.20 34.26 -31.09
C THR A 42 -8.12 33.30 -30.58
N VAL A 43 -7.03 33.17 -31.32
CA VAL A 43 -5.88 32.34 -30.94
C VAL A 43 -5.15 32.96 -29.75
N ALA A 44 -4.98 34.28 -29.72
CA ALA A 44 -4.37 34.98 -28.59
C ALA A 44 -5.20 34.83 -27.31
N ALA A 45 -6.53 34.89 -27.39
CA ALA A 45 -7.41 34.67 -26.24
C ALA A 45 -7.35 33.22 -25.74
N LEU A 46 -7.24 32.24 -26.65
CA LEU A 46 -7.04 30.83 -26.30
C LEU A 46 -5.70 30.61 -25.59
N ALA A 47 -4.61 31.18 -26.13
CA ALA A 47 -3.29 31.09 -25.53
C ALA A 47 -3.26 31.63 -24.09
N LYS A 48 -3.87 32.81 -23.85
CA LYS A 48 -4.04 33.36 -22.50
C LYS A 48 -4.87 32.46 -21.58
N GLY A 49 -5.92 31.84 -22.09
CA GLY A 49 -6.70 30.86 -21.33
C GLY A 49 -5.88 29.64 -20.92
N THR A 50 -5.08 29.10 -21.84
CA THR A 50 -4.19 27.97 -21.56
C THR A 50 -3.10 28.32 -20.55
N GLU A 51 -2.55 29.53 -20.61
CA GLU A 51 -1.56 30.02 -19.64
C GLU A 51 -2.16 30.08 -18.23
N ARG A 52 -3.38 30.63 -18.10
CA ARG A 52 -4.10 30.67 -16.82
C ARG A 52 -4.37 29.28 -16.25
N MET A 53 -4.88 28.37 -17.07
CA MET A 53 -5.13 26.98 -16.65
C MET A 53 -3.84 26.27 -16.25
N ALA A 54 -2.73 26.50 -16.96
CA ALA A 54 -1.44 25.94 -16.61
C ALA A 54 -0.96 26.47 -15.24
N HIS A 55 -1.08 27.77 -14.99
CA HIS A 55 -0.75 28.36 -13.71
C HIS A 55 -1.59 27.75 -12.57
N GLU A 56 -2.91 27.69 -12.74
CA GLU A 56 -3.81 27.06 -11.75
C GLU A 56 -3.44 25.59 -11.52
N MET A 57 -3.15 24.83 -12.57
CA MET A 57 -2.73 23.43 -12.46
C MET A 57 -1.41 23.28 -11.69
N THR A 58 -0.46 24.22 -11.84
CA THR A 58 0.78 24.20 -11.05
C THR A 58 0.52 24.43 -9.58
N LEU A 59 -0.36 25.39 -9.23
CA LEU A 59 -0.74 25.67 -7.84
C LEU A 59 -1.45 24.48 -7.21
N LEU A 60 -2.45 23.93 -7.89
CA LEU A 60 -3.18 22.74 -7.45
C LEU A 60 -2.26 21.53 -7.29
N SER A 61 -1.32 21.33 -8.21
CA SER A 61 -0.33 20.24 -8.12
C SER A 61 0.59 20.40 -6.90
N ALA A 62 1.00 21.63 -6.58
CA ALA A 62 1.78 21.92 -5.38
C ALA A 62 0.97 21.63 -4.11
N GLU A 63 -0.28 22.09 -4.04
CA GLU A 63 -1.17 21.85 -2.90
C GLU A 63 -1.49 20.36 -2.71
N VAL A 64 -1.74 19.62 -3.78
CA VAL A 64 -1.94 18.16 -3.70
C VAL A 64 -0.69 17.46 -3.13
N ARG A 65 0.52 17.91 -3.49
CA ARG A 65 1.77 17.36 -2.94
C ARG A 65 1.90 17.65 -1.44
N THR A 66 1.64 18.89 -1.01
CA THR A 66 1.72 19.27 0.41
C THR A 66 0.69 18.51 1.25
N LEU A 67 -0.56 18.41 0.77
CA LEU A 67 -1.63 17.66 1.43
C LEU A 67 -1.30 16.16 1.53
N ARG A 68 -0.75 15.56 0.47
CA ARG A 68 -0.32 14.15 0.49
C ARG A 68 0.80 13.92 1.52
N ALA A 69 1.80 14.79 1.57
CA ALA A 69 2.88 14.69 2.55
C ALA A 69 2.37 14.83 3.99
N ALA A 70 1.48 15.80 4.23
CA ALA A 70 0.84 15.99 5.54
C ALA A 70 -0.01 14.77 5.95
N ASN A 71 -0.78 14.21 5.02
CA ASN A 71 -1.58 13.01 5.27
C ASN A 71 -0.72 11.78 5.56
N GLU A 72 0.41 11.62 4.88
CA GLU A 72 1.36 10.55 5.15
C GLU A 72 1.97 10.70 6.55
N ALA A 73 2.41 11.91 6.92
CA ALA A 73 2.95 12.20 8.24
C ALA A 73 1.90 11.94 9.35
N LEU A 74 0.66 12.38 9.14
CA LEU A 74 -0.44 12.14 10.05
C LEU A 74 -0.76 10.63 10.17
N SER A 75 -0.74 9.91 9.05
CA SER A 75 -0.97 8.46 9.02
C SER A 75 0.13 7.71 9.77
N LYS A 76 1.40 8.08 9.60
CA LYS A 76 2.53 7.54 10.37
C LYS A 76 2.35 7.80 11.86
N ARG A 77 1.99 9.02 12.25
CA ARG A 77 1.73 9.40 13.65
C ARG A 77 0.60 8.57 14.26
N ARG A 78 -0.51 8.40 13.56
CA ARG A 78 -1.66 7.58 14.00
C ARG A 78 -1.26 6.12 14.19
N ARG A 79 -0.51 5.53 13.24
CA ARG A 79 0.00 4.15 13.35
C ARG A 79 0.95 3.98 14.54
N ALA A 80 1.89 4.90 14.74
CA ALA A 80 2.83 4.85 15.87
C ALA A 80 2.10 4.90 17.23
N LYS A 81 1.08 5.77 17.37
CA LYS A 81 0.24 5.81 18.57
C LYS A 81 -0.51 4.49 18.78
N LYS A 82 -1.05 3.88 17.72
CA LYS A 82 -1.73 2.57 17.81
C LYS A 82 -0.78 1.44 18.22
N THR A 83 0.46 1.42 17.71
CA THR A 83 1.47 0.43 18.12
C THR A 83 1.88 0.61 19.58
N ARG A 84 2.00 1.85 20.06
CA ARG A 84 2.25 2.14 21.49
C ARG A 84 1.08 1.72 22.39
N VAL A 85 -0.16 1.86 21.91
CA VAL A 85 -1.37 1.45 22.64
C VAL A 85 -1.75 -0.01 22.31
N ARG A 86 -0.78 -0.90 22.03
CA ARG A 86 -1.10 -2.32 21.74
C ARG A 86 -1.65 -3.08 22.95
N GLN A 87 -1.39 -2.62 24.17
CA GLN A 87 -2.11 -3.03 25.40
C GLN A 87 -3.41 -2.22 25.56
N GLY A 88 -4.07 -1.88 24.45
CA GLY A 88 -5.21 -0.97 24.40
C GLY A 88 -6.48 -1.61 24.97
N GLY A 89 -6.59 -1.58 26.29
CA GLY A 89 -7.81 -1.83 27.05
C GLY A 89 -7.95 -0.77 28.16
N ALA A 90 -9.14 -0.63 28.74
CA ALA A 90 -9.29 0.07 30.01
C ALA A 90 -8.73 -0.86 31.08
N LEU A 91 -7.48 -0.63 31.50
CA LEU A 91 -6.89 -1.33 32.64
C LEU A 91 -7.61 -0.88 33.90
N ILE A 92 -8.22 -1.82 34.61
CA ILE A 92 -8.69 -1.57 35.97
C ILE A 92 -7.48 -1.55 36.92
N VAL A 93 -7.63 -0.89 38.07
CA VAL A 93 -6.53 -0.71 39.05
C VAL A 93 -5.93 -2.07 39.46
N GLU A 94 -6.76 -3.10 39.51
CA GLU A 94 -6.38 -4.48 39.80
C GLU A 94 -5.44 -5.07 38.72
N ASP A 95 -5.75 -4.87 37.43
CA ASP A 95 -4.86 -5.30 36.34
C ASP A 95 -3.46 -4.66 36.44
N VAL A 96 -3.39 -3.40 36.91
CA VAL A 96 -2.12 -2.70 37.10
C VAL A 96 -1.33 -3.30 38.27
N GLN A 97 -2.02 -3.68 39.35
CA GLN A 97 -1.40 -4.34 40.50
C GLN A 97 -0.88 -5.73 40.13
N ASP A 98 -1.64 -6.50 39.36
CA ASP A 98 -1.23 -7.82 38.87
C ASP A 98 -0.03 -7.74 37.93
N MET A 99 0.02 -6.72 37.05
CA MET A 99 1.20 -6.49 36.20
C MET A 99 2.45 -6.17 37.01
N LEU A 100 2.34 -5.36 38.07
CA LEU A 100 3.46 -5.05 38.95
C LEU A 100 3.92 -6.28 39.73
N ALA A 101 2.98 -7.09 40.24
CA ALA A 101 3.30 -8.34 40.92
C ALA A 101 3.98 -9.34 39.98
N GLN A 102 3.52 -9.44 38.73
CA GLN A 102 4.14 -10.28 37.72
C GLN A 102 5.55 -9.80 37.34
N GLU A 103 5.77 -8.49 37.24
CA GLU A 103 7.08 -7.91 36.94
C GLU A 103 8.10 -8.18 38.05
N ASP A 104 7.68 -8.10 39.32
CA ASP A 104 8.52 -8.44 40.48
C ASP A 104 8.90 -9.93 40.49
N VAL A 105 7.96 -10.82 40.16
CA VAL A 105 8.21 -12.26 40.04
C VAL A 105 9.19 -12.53 38.88
N ASP A 106 8.98 -11.91 37.72
CA ASP A 106 9.86 -12.07 36.55
C ASP A 106 11.27 -11.51 36.79
N GLU A 107 11.37 -10.42 37.57
CA GLU A 107 12.65 -9.87 38.02
C GLU A 107 13.36 -10.82 38.99
N GLN A 108 12.64 -11.42 39.94
CA GLN A 108 13.21 -12.42 40.85
C GLN A 108 13.74 -13.62 40.06
N VAL A 109 12.94 -14.18 39.15
CA VAL A 109 13.35 -15.28 38.27
C VAL A 109 14.60 -14.91 37.46
N ARG A 110 14.69 -13.67 36.96
CA ARG A 110 15.89 -13.19 36.25
C ARG A 110 17.12 -13.09 37.13
N ARG A 111 16.98 -12.71 38.40
CA ARG A 111 18.10 -12.69 39.36
C ARG A 111 18.57 -14.11 39.66
N ASP A 112 17.65 -15.01 40.01
CA ASP A 112 17.95 -16.41 40.31
C ASP A 112 18.63 -17.10 39.11
N MET A 113 18.18 -16.81 37.88
CA MET A 113 18.82 -17.34 36.67
C MET A 113 20.23 -16.77 36.42
N ARG A 114 20.49 -15.51 36.76
CA ARG A 114 21.85 -14.93 36.67
C ARG A 114 22.78 -15.56 37.71
N GLU A 115 22.28 -15.77 38.92
CA GLU A 115 23.02 -16.45 39.99
C GLU A 115 23.29 -17.92 39.65
N ALA A 116 22.36 -18.58 38.96
CA ALA A 116 22.53 -19.93 38.42
C ALA A 116 23.38 -20.00 37.14
N GLY A 117 23.89 -18.87 36.61
CA GLY A 117 24.75 -18.83 35.42
C GLY A 117 24.04 -19.10 34.08
N LEU A 118 22.72 -19.00 34.02
CA LEU A 118 21.91 -19.27 32.82
C LEU A 118 21.68 -17.97 32.02
N VAL A 119 22.21 -17.90 30.79
CA VAL A 119 22.06 -16.73 29.89
C VAL A 119 20.79 -16.86 29.05
N ILE A 120 19.81 -15.97 29.24
CA ILE A 120 18.63 -15.89 28.38
C ILE A 120 19.02 -15.20 27.05
N ARG A 121 18.99 -15.96 25.94
CA ARG A 121 18.94 -15.36 24.60
C ARG A 121 17.48 -14.98 24.33
N ARG A 122 17.22 -13.69 24.13
CA ARG A 122 15.86 -13.13 23.96
C ARG A 122 15.21 -13.70 22.69
N GLY A 123 14.36 -14.72 22.83
CA GLY A 123 13.57 -15.31 21.74
C GLY A 123 12.86 -16.60 22.14
N ASN A 124 11.53 -16.62 22.00
CA ASN A 124 10.59 -17.70 22.31
C ASN A 124 10.27 -17.98 23.79
N LEU A 125 9.31 -17.23 24.32
CA LEU A 125 8.42 -17.69 25.40
C LEU A 125 7.09 -18.07 24.76
N LEU A 126 6.99 -19.33 24.32
CA LEU A 126 5.73 -20.03 24.01
C LEU A 126 5.93 -21.49 24.42
N GLY A 127 5.45 -21.84 25.62
CA GLY A 127 5.12 -23.21 26.00
C GLY A 127 6.14 -23.97 26.86
N GLY A 128 5.91 -23.93 28.18
CA GLY A 128 5.78 -25.12 29.03
C GLY A 128 6.95 -26.10 29.18
N ALA A 129 7.59 -26.02 30.34
CA ALA A 129 8.31 -27.05 31.08
C ALA A 129 8.24 -28.51 30.58
N ALA A 130 9.41 -29.03 30.19
CA ALA A 130 9.83 -30.40 30.49
C ALA A 130 11.36 -30.40 30.62
N GLY A 131 11.84 -30.73 31.82
CA GLY A 131 13.26 -30.72 32.14
C GLY A 131 14.06 -31.84 31.48
N VAL A 132 15.36 -31.78 31.76
CA VAL A 132 16.38 -32.81 31.60
C VAL A 132 16.97 -32.96 30.18
N GLY A 133 18.25 -32.62 30.09
CA GLY A 133 19.19 -33.33 29.23
C GLY A 133 19.58 -32.61 27.94
N TYR A 134 20.80 -32.07 27.95
CA TYR A 134 21.79 -32.17 26.85
C TYR A 134 21.28 -32.86 25.59
N LYS A 135 21.14 -32.14 24.46
CA LYS A 135 21.81 -32.41 23.16
C LYS A 135 21.63 -31.21 22.21
N GLU A 136 22.77 -30.70 21.77
CA GLU A 136 23.07 -30.05 20.50
C GLU A 136 21.91 -30.02 19.48
N GLY A 137 21.56 -28.81 19.03
CA GLY A 137 20.42 -28.56 18.16
C GLY A 137 20.47 -29.37 16.87
N GLN A 138 19.59 -30.38 16.77
CA GLN A 138 19.30 -30.97 15.47
C GLN A 138 18.42 -30.00 14.67
N PRO A 139 18.84 -29.56 13.46
CA PRO A 139 17.96 -28.82 12.58
C PRO A 139 16.77 -29.73 12.25
N SER A 140 15.55 -29.20 12.41
CA SER A 140 14.28 -29.87 12.05
C SER A 140 14.47 -30.69 10.77
N ARG A 141 14.41 -32.03 10.87
CA ARG A 141 14.57 -32.94 9.72
C ARG A 141 13.68 -32.44 8.58
N ARG A 142 14.28 -32.13 7.43
CA ARG A 142 13.54 -31.67 6.25
C ARG A 142 12.50 -32.74 5.88
N ARG A 143 11.23 -32.35 5.89
CA ARG A 143 10.11 -33.18 5.45
C ARG A 143 9.87 -32.95 3.96
N CYS A 144 9.48 -33.99 3.25
CA CYS A 144 9.02 -33.88 1.88
C CYS A 144 7.83 -32.92 1.83
N ARG A 145 7.85 -31.92 0.94
CA ARG A 145 6.72 -30.97 0.78
C ARG A 145 5.46 -31.64 0.24
N THR A 146 5.60 -32.78 -0.45
CA THR A 146 4.47 -33.50 -1.05
C THR A 146 3.76 -34.38 -0.02
N CYS A 147 4.49 -35.24 0.72
CA CYS A 147 3.88 -36.22 1.62
C CYS A 147 4.16 -35.98 3.12
N GLY A 148 4.95 -34.97 3.48
CA GLY A 148 5.27 -34.63 4.87
C GLY A 148 6.19 -35.62 5.62
N LYS A 149 6.59 -36.72 4.99
CA LYS A 149 7.52 -37.73 5.56
C LYS A 149 8.97 -37.26 5.45
N ALA A 150 9.81 -37.63 6.40
CA ALA A 150 11.25 -37.36 6.37
C ALA A 150 12.00 -38.48 5.62
N GLY A 151 13.21 -38.20 5.12
CA GLY A 151 14.08 -39.19 4.45
C GLY A 151 14.14 -39.08 2.93
N HIS A 152 13.30 -38.24 2.31
CA HIS A 152 13.34 -37.95 0.87
C HIS A 152 12.90 -36.51 0.60
N ASN A 153 13.09 -36.02 -0.63
CA ASN A 153 12.62 -34.70 -1.07
C ASN A 153 11.47 -34.85 -2.08
N ALA A 154 10.79 -33.74 -2.41
CA ALA A 154 9.61 -33.76 -3.30
C ALA A 154 9.88 -34.38 -4.68
N ARG A 155 11.11 -34.32 -5.20
CA ARG A 155 11.47 -34.86 -6.53
C ARG A 155 11.63 -36.38 -6.54
N THR A 156 11.84 -36.98 -5.37
CA THR A 156 12.04 -38.42 -5.20
C THR A 156 10.90 -39.04 -4.37
N CYS A 157 9.74 -38.39 -4.38
CA CYS A 157 8.57 -38.84 -3.63
C CYS A 157 7.79 -39.87 -4.46
N GLN A 158 7.72 -41.11 -3.98
CA GLN A 158 7.01 -42.19 -4.68
C GLN A 158 5.50 -41.91 -4.83
N GLU A 159 4.90 -41.14 -3.91
CA GLU A 159 3.47 -40.77 -3.97
C GLU A 159 3.13 -39.85 -5.15
N VAL A 160 4.11 -39.18 -5.77
CA VAL A 160 3.90 -38.36 -6.99
C VAL A 160 3.90 -39.23 -8.26
N ILE A 161 4.58 -40.37 -8.22
CA ILE A 161 4.76 -41.24 -9.40
C ILE A 161 3.46 -41.99 -9.75
N ASP A 162 2.63 -42.30 -8.75
CA ASP A 162 1.38 -43.05 -8.95
C ASP A 162 0.20 -42.19 -9.46
N ILE A 163 0.33 -40.85 -9.53
CA ILE A 163 -0.71 -39.95 -10.07
C ILE A 163 -0.56 -39.76 -11.59
N SER A 164 0.60 -40.08 -12.17
CA SER A 164 0.84 -39.94 -13.62
C SER A 164 0.56 -41.20 -14.44
N SER A 165 -0.01 -42.25 -13.83
CA SER A 165 -0.19 -43.57 -14.47
C SER A 165 -1.65 -44.03 -14.55
N SER A 166 -2.62 -43.18 -14.20
CA SER A 166 -4.05 -43.51 -14.26
C SER A 166 -4.83 -42.34 -14.83
N SER A 167 -5.63 -42.63 -15.87
CA SER A 167 -6.57 -41.74 -16.57
C SER A 167 -6.09 -41.06 -17.86
N ASP A 168 -5.68 -41.85 -18.86
CA ASP A 168 -6.03 -41.55 -20.26
C ASP A 168 -7.11 -42.57 -20.67
N ILE A 169 -8.38 -42.16 -20.75
CA ILE A 169 -9.46 -42.72 -21.59
C ILE A 169 -10.64 -41.72 -21.59
N GLU A 170 -11.14 -41.48 -22.81
CA GLU A 170 -12.36 -40.74 -23.22
C GLU A 170 -12.35 -39.20 -23.12
N SER A 171 -12.81 -38.43 -24.12
CA SER A 171 -13.45 -38.71 -25.42
C SER A 171 -13.59 -37.38 -26.18
N ASP A 172 -13.46 -37.39 -27.51
CA ASP A 172 -14.13 -36.44 -28.42
C ASP A 172 -13.91 -36.90 -29.88
N ASN A 173 -14.92 -37.58 -30.45
CA ASN A 173 -15.56 -37.25 -31.73
C ASN A 173 -16.73 -38.21 -32.02
#